data_AF-A0A9D6FB03-F1
#
_entry.id   AF-A0A9D6FB03-F1
#
_cell.length_a   1.000
_cell.length_b   1.000
_cell.length_c   1.000
_cell.angle_alpha   90.00
_cell.angle_beta   90.00
_cell.angle_gamma   90.00
#
_symmetry.space_group_name_H-M   'P 1'
#
loop_
_entity.id
_entity.type
_entity.pdbx_description
1 polymer ?
#
loop_
_entity_poly.entity_id
_entity_poly.type
_entity_poly.pdbx_seq_one_letter_code
_entity_poly.pdbx_strand_id
1 'polypeptide(L)'
;MLRVRAILIVVMFASLVTPYASGEEVLAEVELRVVPVELRIVPSEITMRVGTSKRVEAVFCDRQAAPSPGMLVTAVLRGSSLPDSLVLTTVPGRTFTIPALSAPGTYVLEDIQLEMNGVTLVRAVPDRVTIHVTSAKTLHGAAGTVDGTKGPER
;
A
#
# COMPACT_ATOMS: atom_id res chain seq x y z
N MET A 1 -27.32 -17.98 98.53
CA MET A 1 -28.58 -17.30 98.13
C MET A 1 -28.31 -16.45 96.89
N LEU A 2 -28.86 -16.90 95.76
CA LEU A 2 -28.67 -16.37 94.43
C LEU A 2 -29.58 -15.14 94.22
N ARG A 3 -29.03 -14.00 93.81
CA ARG A 3 -29.81 -12.88 93.24
C ARG A 3 -29.17 -12.44 91.94
N VAL A 4 -29.72 -12.98 90.86
CA VAL A 4 -29.48 -12.61 89.47
C VAL A 4 -29.79 -11.12 89.31
N ARG A 5 -28.80 -10.35 88.83
CA ARG A 5 -29.04 -9.03 88.28
C ARG A 5 -28.53 -9.02 86.85
N ALA A 6 -29.50 -8.91 85.95
CA ALA A 6 -29.35 -8.73 84.52
C ALA A 6 -28.52 -7.47 84.23
N ILE A 7 -27.53 -7.59 83.34
CA ILE A 7 -27.08 -6.49 82.49
C ILE A 7 -26.82 -7.08 81.11
N LEU A 8 -27.80 -6.90 80.23
CA LEU A 8 -27.70 -7.10 78.80
C LEU A 8 -26.95 -5.89 78.23
N ILE A 9 -25.67 -6.05 77.85
CA ILE A 9 -24.93 -5.04 77.10
C ILE A 9 -24.97 -5.44 75.63
N VAL A 10 -25.89 -4.81 74.89
CA VAL A 10 -25.91 -4.81 73.43
C VAL A 10 -24.79 -3.87 72.98
N VAL A 11 -23.64 -4.43 72.57
CA VAL A 11 -22.61 -3.66 71.89
C VAL A 11 -23.04 -3.50 70.44
N MET A 12 -23.60 -2.33 70.14
CA MET A 12 -23.98 -1.86 68.82
C MET A 12 -22.69 -1.64 68.01
N PHE A 13 -22.42 -2.54 67.06
CA PHE A 13 -21.32 -2.42 66.11
C PHE A 13 -21.69 -1.32 65.10
N ALA A 14 -21.36 -0.07 65.43
CA ALA A 14 -21.50 1.05 64.51
C ALA A 14 -20.44 0.88 63.40
N SER A 15 -20.88 0.31 62.28
CA SER A 15 -20.11 0.26 61.04
C SER A 15 -19.76 1.67 60.57
N LEU A 16 -18.56 2.15 60.89
CA LEU A 16 -17.94 3.24 60.15
C LEU A 16 -17.39 2.65 58.85
N VAL A 17 -18.25 2.60 57.82
CA VAL A 17 -17.78 2.46 56.45
C VAL A 17 -17.19 3.81 56.06
N THR A 18 -15.88 3.96 56.16
CA THR A 18 -15.17 5.11 55.60
C THR A 18 -15.26 4.99 54.08
N PRO A 19 -15.94 5.89 53.34
CA PRO A 19 -15.78 5.91 51.90
C PRO A 19 -14.35 6.35 51.61
N TYR A 20 -13.53 5.43 51.11
CA TYR A 20 -12.28 5.79 50.42
C TYR A 20 -12.69 6.64 49.21
N ALA A 21 -12.53 7.95 49.33
CA ALA A 21 -12.53 8.85 48.19
C ALA A 21 -11.23 8.59 47.42
N SER A 22 -11.26 7.61 46.51
CA SER A 22 -10.23 7.47 45.49
C SER A 22 -10.37 8.64 44.54
N GLY A 23 -9.56 9.68 44.75
CA GLY A 23 -9.32 10.70 43.75
C GLY A 23 -8.61 10.06 42.58
N GLU A 24 -9.38 9.67 41.56
CA GLU A 24 -8.86 9.21 40.28
C GLU A 24 -8.35 10.44 39.53
N GLU A 25 -7.06 10.75 39.71
CA GLU A 25 -6.36 11.76 38.95
C GLU A 25 -6.18 11.22 37.52
N VAL A 26 -7.16 11.52 36.65
CA VAL A 26 -7.12 11.18 35.23
C VAL A 26 -6.00 11.98 34.57
N LEU A 27 -4.80 11.39 34.54
CA LEU A 27 -3.65 11.86 33.78
C LEU A 27 -3.94 11.64 32.29
N ALA A 28 -4.41 12.70 31.62
CA ALA A 28 -4.56 12.86 30.17
C ALA A 28 -5.30 11.72 29.44
N GLU A 29 -6.53 12.00 29.02
CA GLU A 29 -7.23 11.20 28.02
C GLU A 29 -6.45 11.27 26.69
N VAL A 30 -5.68 10.23 26.39
CA VAL A 30 -5.02 10.07 25.08
C VAL A 30 -6.07 9.52 24.13
N GLU A 31 -6.68 10.41 23.34
CA GLU A 31 -7.59 10.03 22.27
C GLU A 31 -6.80 9.35 21.13
N LEU A 32 -6.71 8.01 21.16
CA LEU A 32 -6.06 7.23 20.12
C LEU A 32 -6.96 7.18 18.87
N ARG A 33 -6.73 8.08 17.92
CA ARG A 33 -7.39 8.04 16.61
C ARG A 33 -6.72 7.01 15.70
N VAL A 34 -7.37 5.85 15.52
CA VAL A 34 -6.98 4.85 14.53
C VAL A 34 -7.60 5.21 13.18
N VAL A 35 -6.80 5.72 12.25
CA VAL A 35 -7.25 5.95 10.85
C VAL A 35 -6.86 4.73 10.02
N PRO A 36 -7.81 4.03 9.38
CA PRO A 36 -7.47 2.93 8.48
C PRO A 36 -6.80 3.48 7.22
N VAL A 37 -5.56 3.05 6.98
CA VAL A 37 -4.79 3.37 5.77
C VAL A 37 -4.80 2.14 4.86
N GLU A 38 -5.29 2.30 3.63
CA GLU A 38 -5.31 1.22 2.63
C GLU A 38 -4.51 1.65 1.37
N LEU A 39 -3.68 0.75 0.87
CA LEU A 39 -2.97 0.91 -0.40
C LEU A 39 -3.50 -0.12 -1.39
N ARG A 40 -4.04 0.34 -2.52
CA ARG A 40 -4.64 -0.51 -3.54
C ARG A 40 -3.97 -0.29 -4.89
N ILE A 41 -3.67 -1.37 -5.61
CA ILE A 41 -3.04 -1.27 -6.93
C ILE A 41 -4.05 -1.61 -8.01
N VAL A 42 -4.15 -0.73 -9.01
CA VAL A 42 -5.06 -0.92 -10.14
C VAL A 42 -4.37 -0.50 -11.44
N PRO A 43 -4.39 -1.34 -12.48
CA PRO A 43 -4.83 -2.74 -12.52
C PRO A 43 -3.76 -3.71 -11.97
N SER A 44 -4.17 -4.94 -11.63
CA SER A 44 -3.27 -6.03 -11.22
C SER A 44 -2.55 -6.71 -12.39
N GLU A 45 -2.91 -6.36 -13.62
CA GLU A 45 -2.30 -6.88 -14.83
C GLU A 45 -2.26 -5.80 -15.91
N ILE A 46 -1.12 -5.68 -16.62
CA ILE A 46 -0.97 -4.75 -17.74
C ILE A 46 -0.21 -5.37 -18.91
N THR A 47 -0.61 -5.01 -20.12
CA THR A 47 0.17 -5.31 -21.35
C THR A 47 0.83 -4.05 -21.90
N MET A 48 2.11 -4.15 -22.30
CA MET A 48 2.87 -3.09 -22.97
C MET A 48 3.71 -3.64 -24.12
N ARG A 49 4.22 -2.75 -24.97
CA ARG A 49 5.16 -3.11 -26.05
C ARG A 49 6.60 -2.97 -25.59
N VAL A 50 7.49 -3.78 -26.14
CA VAL A 50 8.94 -3.62 -26.01
C VAL A 50 9.33 -2.17 -26.35
N GLY A 51 10.20 -1.58 -25.54
CA GLY A 51 10.69 -0.22 -25.73
C GLY A 51 9.71 0.90 -25.32
N THR A 52 8.55 0.57 -24.76
CA THR A 52 7.56 1.57 -24.30
C THR A 52 7.47 1.63 -22.78
N SER A 53 7.34 2.83 -22.23
CA SER A 53 7.04 3.04 -20.81
C SER A 53 5.53 3.04 -20.56
N LYS A 54 5.09 2.59 -19.38
CA LYS A 54 3.67 2.63 -18.98
C LYS A 54 3.52 3.07 -17.52
N ARG A 55 2.38 3.67 -17.20
CA ARG A 55 2.04 4.06 -15.83
C ARG A 55 1.16 3.00 -15.17
N VAL A 56 1.43 2.71 -13.90
CA VAL A 56 0.62 1.84 -13.03
C VAL A 56 0.16 2.69 -11.85
N GLU A 57 -1.12 2.66 -11.53
CA GLU A 57 -1.68 3.51 -10.48
C GLU A 57 -1.57 2.84 -9.11
N ALA A 58 -0.95 3.55 -8.16
CA ALA A 58 -1.00 3.21 -6.75
C ALA A 58 -2.06 4.09 -6.09
N VAL A 59 -3.25 3.51 -5.90
CA VAL A 59 -4.37 4.18 -5.27
C VAL A 59 -4.15 4.15 -3.76
N PHE A 60 -3.90 5.32 -3.19
CA PHE A 60 -3.84 5.51 -1.76
C PHE A 60 -5.24 5.86 -1.26
N CYS A 61 -5.87 4.94 -0.55
CA CYS A 61 -7.19 5.12 0.03
C CYS A 61 -7.01 5.65 1.47
N ASP A 62 -6.78 6.95 1.59
CA ASP A 62 -7.02 7.68 2.83
C ASP A 62 -8.21 8.61 2.59
N ARG A 63 -9.33 8.34 3.28
CA ARG A 63 -10.56 9.11 3.13
C ARG A 63 -10.46 10.52 3.75
N GLN A 64 -9.41 10.83 4.51
CA GLN A 64 -9.39 12.05 5.34
C GLN A 64 -8.07 12.85 5.33
N ALA A 65 -6.94 12.33 4.86
CA ALA A 65 -5.69 13.10 4.86
C ALA A 65 -4.89 13.04 3.57
N ALA A 66 -4.28 14.18 3.21
CA ALA A 66 -3.20 14.22 2.25
C ALA A 66 -2.02 13.39 2.78
N PRO A 67 -1.24 12.71 1.91
CA PRO A 67 -0.09 11.95 2.36
C PRO A 67 0.87 12.83 3.14
N SER A 68 1.33 12.32 4.29
CA SER A 68 2.28 13.05 5.13
C SER A 68 3.61 13.20 4.40
N PRO A 69 4.33 14.34 4.56
CA PRO A 69 5.67 14.49 4.03
C PRO A 69 6.58 13.34 4.47
N GLY A 70 7.35 12.77 3.54
CA GLY A 70 8.25 11.64 3.81
C GLY A 70 7.63 10.26 3.63
N MET A 71 6.34 10.16 3.30
CA MET A 71 5.73 8.91 2.84
C MET A 71 6.14 8.60 1.39
N LEU A 72 6.54 7.34 1.16
CA LEU A 72 6.91 6.81 -0.15
C LEU A 72 6.18 5.50 -0.40
N VAL A 73 5.80 5.24 -1.64
CA VAL A 73 5.36 3.91 -2.07
C VAL A 73 6.52 3.29 -2.84
N THR A 74 7.02 2.16 -2.36
CA THR A 74 8.11 1.40 -2.97
C THR A 74 7.55 0.14 -3.62
N ALA A 75 8.23 -0.34 -4.67
CA ALA A 75 7.91 -1.58 -5.35
C ALA A 75 9.17 -2.13 -6.03
N VAL A 76 9.22 -3.43 -6.26
CA VAL A 76 10.35 -4.12 -6.89
C VAL A 76 9.90 -4.68 -8.23
N LEU A 77 10.57 -4.28 -9.32
CA LEU A 77 10.34 -4.77 -10.67
C LEU A 77 11.36 -5.85 -11.03
N ARG A 78 10.88 -7.02 -11.42
CA ARG A 78 11.69 -8.17 -11.87
C ARG A 78 11.24 -8.67 -13.24
N GLY A 79 12.14 -9.29 -14.00
CA GLY A 79 11.81 -10.02 -15.22
C GLY A 79 13.01 -10.31 -16.11
N SER A 80 12.76 -10.90 -17.29
CA SER A 80 13.79 -11.51 -18.13
C SER A 80 14.85 -10.53 -18.68
N SER A 81 14.50 -9.27 -18.95
CA SER A 81 15.48 -8.26 -19.38
C SER A 81 16.14 -7.49 -18.23
N LEU A 82 15.85 -7.85 -16.98
CA LEU A 82 16.36 -7.20 -15.79
C LEU A 82 17.26 -8.19 -15.06
N PRO A 83 18.59 -8.16 -15.28
CA PRO A 83 19.51 -9.08 -14.60
C PRO A 83 19.46 -8.91 -13.08
N ASP A 84 19.23 -7.67 -12.64
CA ASP A 84 18.96 -7.31 -11.25
C ASP A 84 17.54 -6.75 -11.09
N SER A 85 16.97 -6.89 -9.90
CA SER A 85 15.68 -6.28 -9.58
C SER A 85 15.79 -4.75 -9.55
N LEU A 86 14.81 -4.06 -10.13
CA LEU A 86 14.75 -2.60 -10.14
C LEU A 86 13.76 -2.10 -9.09
N VAL A 87 14.23 -1.30 -8.13
CA VAL A 87 13.36 -0.64 -7.15
C VAL A 87 12.73 0.60 -7.79
N LEU A 88 11.40 0.69 -7.72
CA LEU A 88 10.62 1.85 -8.14
C LEU A 88 10.05 2.55 -6.90
N THR A 89 10.05 3.87 -6.93
CA THR A 89 9.52 4.70 -5.85
C THR A 89 8.58 5.75 -6.39
N THR A 90 7.47 6.00 -5.71
CA THR A 90 6.56 7.12 -5.97
C THR A 90 6.03 7.68 -4.65
N VAL A 91 5.26 8.76 -4.68
CA VAL A 91 4.56 9.26 -3.49
C VAL A 91 3.13 8.70 -3.46
N PRO A 92 2.48 8.60 -2.29
CA PRO A 92 1.14 8.03 -2.21
C PRO A 92 0.12 8.82 -3.05
N GLY A 93 -0.80 8.10 -3.70
CA GLY A 93 -1.79 8.69 -4.62
C GLY A 93 -1.21 9.10 -5.98
N ARG A 94 0.02 8.69 -6.30
CA ARG A 94 0.63 8.86 -7.63
C ARG A 94 0.84 7.51 -8.32
N THR A 95 1.20 7.59 -9.60
CA THR A 95 1.47 6.41 -10.42
C THR A 95 2.94 6.01 -10.34
N PHE A 96 3.23 4.71 -10.39
CA PHE A 96 4.53 4.20 -10.77
C PHE A 96 4.74 4.39 -12.27
N THR A 97 5.95 4.77 -12.67
CA THR A 97 6.37 4.76 -14.07
C THR A 97 7.21 3.53 -14.33
N ILE A 98 6.65 2.56 -15.06
CA ILE A 98 7.37 1.38 -15.51
C ILE A 98 8.29 1.81 -16.68
N PRO A 99 9.61 1.58 -16.58
CA PRO A 99 10.55 1.96 -17.63
C PRO A 99 10.33 1.14 -18.90
N ALA A 100 10.96 1.58 -19.99
CA ALA A 100 10.98 0.81 -21.23
C ALA A 100 11.75 -0.50 -21.04
N LEU A 101 11.08 -1.63 -21.28
CA LEU A 101 11.67 -2.97 -21.17
C LEU A 101 12.15 -3.45 -22.55
N SER A 102 13.34 -4.04 -22.60
CA SER A 102 14.05 -4.33 -23.86
C SER A 102 13.74 -5.69 -24.46
N ALA A 103 13.17 -6.63 -23.68
CA ALA A 103 12.81 -7.95 -24.15
C ALA A 103 11.33 -8.26 -23.92
N PRO A 104 10.67 -8.97 -24.85
CA PRO A 104 9.34 -9.51 -24.60
C PRO A 104 9.40 -10.55 -23.48
N GLY A 105 8.29 -10.71 -22.76
CA GLY A 105 8.19 -11.64 -21.64
C GLY A 105 7.25 -11.17 -20.54
N THR A 106 7.22 -11.94 -19.46
CA THR A 106 6.45 -11.62 -18.25
C THR A 106 7.38 -10.98 -17.23
N TYR A 107 6.99 -9.80 -16.76
CA TYR A 107 7.63 -9.07 -15.69
C TYR A 107 6.65 -8.96 -14.52
N VAL A 108 7.20 -8.76 -13.34
CA VAL A 108 6.45 -8.70 -12.10
C VAL A 108 6.87 -7.45 -11.36
N LEU A 109 5.90 -6.60 -11.02
CA LEU A 109 6.06 -5.58 -10.00
C LEU A 109 5.51 -6.16 -8.69
N GLU A 110 6.34 -6.31 -7.67
CA GLU A 110 6.02 -6.96 -6.40
C GLU A 110 6.54 -6.15 -5.21
N ASP A 111 6.28 -6.62 -3.99
CA ASP A 111 6.64 -5.95 -2.74
C ASP A 111 6.15 -4.50 -2.70
N ILE A 112 4.93 -4.27 -3.19
CA ILE A 112 4.37 -2.93 -3.26
C ILE A 112 3.92 -2.49 -1.86
N GLN A 113 4.59 -1.48 -1.30
CA GLN A 113 4.37 -1.08 0.08
C GLN A 113 4.50 0.42 0.30
N LEU A 114 3.75 0.93 1.27
CA LEU A 114 3.89 2.28 1.80
C LEU A 114 4.94 2.27 2.90
N GLU A 115 5.90 3.17 2.80
CA GLU A 115 6.97 3.36 3.78
C GLU A 115 7.00 4.80 4.26
N MET A 116 7.42 4.98 5.51
CA MET A 116 7.79 6.28 6.06
C MET A 116 9.01 6.10 6.95
N ASN A 117 10.06 6.87 6.69
CA ASN A 117 11.33 6.79 7.42
C ASN A 117 11.94 5.36 7.46
N GLY A 118 11.80 4.60 6.36
CA GLY A 118 12.31 3.23 6.24
C GLY A 118 11.48 2.17 6.96
N VAL A 119 10.33 2.54 7.53
CA VAL A 119 9.39 1.62 8.16
C VAL A 119 8.21 1.39 7.23
N THR A 120 7.91 0.12 6.95
CA THR A 120 6.70 -0.27 6.22
C THR A 120 5.47 0.01 7.06
N LEU A 121 4.58 0.86 6.56
CA LEU A 121 3.31 1.21 7.19
C LEU A 121 2.18 0.28 6.74
N VAL A 122 2.07 0.03 5.43
CA VAL A 122 1.04 -0.85 4.85
C VAL A 122 1.53 -1.51 3.57
N ARG A 123 1.12 -2.75 3.32
CA ARG A 123 1.33 -3.45 2.05
C ARG A 123 0.13 -3.27 1.14
N ALA A 124 0.37 -3.19 -0.16
CA ALA A 124 -0.71 -2.99 -1.12
C ALA A 124 -1.58 -4.24 -1.28
N VAL A 125 -2.83 -4.06 -1.70
CA VAL A 125 -3.72 -5.15 -2.10
C VAL A 125 -4.24 -4.91 -3.52
N PRO A 126 -3.91 -5.77 -4.51
CA PRO A 126 -2.86 -6.79 -4.42
C PRO A 126 -1.46 -6.16 -4.28
N ASP A 127 -0.52 -6.91 -3.71
CA ASP A 127 0.88 -6.52 -3.55
C ASP A 127 1.74 -6.84 -4.79
N ARG A 128 1.10 -7.32 -5.86
CA ARG A 128 1.73 -7.77 -7.09
C ARG A 128 0.95 -7.33 -8.33
N VAL A 129 1.68 -6.89 -9.36
CA VAL A 129 1.17 -6.62 -10.70
C VAL A 129 1.95 -7.43 -11.72
N THR A 130 1.23 -8.14 -12.59
CA THR A 130 1.83 -8.86 -13.72
C THR A 130 1.90 -7.95 -14.94
N ILE A 131 3.05 -7.92 -15.61
CA ILE A 131 3.30 -7.07 -16.77
C ILE A 131 3.67 -7.95 -17.96
N HIS A 132 2.82 -7.96 -18.98
CA HIS A 132 3.06 -8.67 -20.23
C HIS A 132 3.70 -7.73 -21.25
N VAL A 133 4.96 -8.00 -21.61
CA VAL A 133 5.69 -7.25 -22.63
C VAL A 133 5.65 -8.01 -23.95
N THR A 134 5.13 -7.35 -24.97
CA THR A 134 4.94 -7.94 -26.30
C THR A 134 5.86 -7.28 -27.33
N SER A 135 6.38 -8.07 -28.27
CA SER A 135 7.13 -7.52 -29.41
C SER A 135 6.22 -6.67 -30.28
N ALA A 136 6.74 -5.57 -30.83
CA ALA A 136 6.06 -4.92 -31.93
C ALA A 136 6.03 -5.90 -33.12
N LYS A 137 4.83 -6.27 -33.56
CA LYS A 137 4.67 -7.04 -34.80
C LYS A 137 5.21 -6.20 -35.94
N THR A 138 6.41 -6.51 -36.43
CA THR A 138 6.93 -5.97 -37.69
C THR A 138 5.99 -6.45 -38.79
N LEU A 139 5.18 -5.55 -39.36
CA LEU A 139 4.61 -5.77 -40.69
C LEU A 139 5.78 -5.73 -41.69
N HIS A 140 6.47 -6.85 -41.85
CA HIS A 140 7.41 -7.05 -42.93
C HIS A 140 6.64 -7.68 -44.10
N GLY A 141 6.12 -6.84 -44.98
CA GLY A 141 5.36 -7.32 -46.14
C GLY A 141 4.74 -6.21 -46.97
N ALA A 142 5.56 -5.53 -47.78
CA ALA A 142 5.20 -5.06 -49.11
C ALA A 142 6.46 -4.50 -49.80
N ALA A 143 7.37 -5.39 -50.17
CA ALA A 143 8.27 -5.12 -51.27
C ALA A 143 7.40 -5.05 -52.55
N GLY A 144 7.26 -3.85 -53.11
CA GLY A 144 6.61 -3.60 -54.38
C GLY A 144 7.41 -2.57 -55.14
N THR A 145 8.59 -2.97 -55.63
CA THR A 145 9.34 -2.24 -56.64
C THR A 145 8.48 -2.18 -57.89
N VAL A 146 7.81 -1.05 -58.13
CA VAL A 146 7.18 -0.76 -59.41
C VAL A 146 8.28 -0.21 -60.32
N ASP A 147 8.96 -1.13 -61.01
CA ASP A 147 9.77 -0.80 -62.18
C ASP A 147 8.83 -0.50 -63.34
N GLY A 148 8.85 0.75 -63.79
CA GLY A 148 7.98 1.31 -64.81
C GLY A 148 8.80 2.04 -65.86
N THR A 149 9.76 1.36 -66.47
CA THR A 149 10.33 1.82 -67.74
C THR A 149 9.27 1.72 -68.84
N LYS A 150 8.66 2.86 -69.19
CA LYS A 150 7.99 3.01 -70.49
C LYS A 150 8.60 4.22 -71.19
N GLY A 151 9.57 3.94 -72.08
CA GLY A 151 10.07 4.92 -73.02
C GLY A 151 9.00 5.27 -74.06
N PRO A 152 8.98 6.50 -74.59
CA PRO A 152 8.25 6.76 -75.82
C PRO A 152 9.15 6.40 -77.01
N GLU A 153 8.77 5.33 -77.72
CA GLU A 153 9.12 5.17 -79.12
C GLU A 153 8.26 6.12 -79.96
N ARG A 154 8.95 6.98 -80.71
CA ARG A 154 8.61 7.65 -81.98
C ARG A 154 7.31 8.44 -82.10
#